data_AF-A0A1T4XH51-F1
#
_entry.id   AF-A0A1T4XH51-F1
#
_cell.length_a   1.000
_cell.length_b   1.000
_cell.length_c   1.000
_cell.angle_alpha   90.00
_cell.angle_beta   90.00
_cell.angle_gamma   90.00
#
_symmetry.space_group_name_H-M   'P 1'
#
loop_
_entity.id
_entity.type
_entity.pdbx_description
1 polymer ?
#
loop_
_entity_poly.entity_id
_entity_poly.type
_entity_poly.pdbx_seq_one_letter_code
_entity_poly.pdbx_strand_id
1 'polypeptide(L)' 'MSSEPVRAEWLSTTQLKSTAARHFAEFCQQNFAAVSNQAHFDPHLYQEAAQWVLERLEQASSLGEQG' A
#
# COMPACT_ATOMS: atom_id res chain seq x y z
N MET A 1 3.24 -24.83 -13.78
CA MET A 1 3.17 -23.37 -13.99
C MET A 1 3.62 -22.75 -12.69
N SER A 2 4.79 -22.09 -12.66
CA SER A 2 5.24 -21.40 -11.45
C SER A 2 4.32 -20.20 -11.21
N SER A 3 3.42 -20.30 -10.25
CA SER A 3 2.70 -19.14 -9.72
C SER A 3 3.69 -18.37 -8.87
N GLU A 4 4.44 -17.45 -9.47
CA GLU A 4 5.18 -16.46 -8.71
C GLU A 4 4.15 -15.68 -7.86
N PRO A 5 4.39 -15.49 -6.55
CA PRO A 5 3.47 -14.74 -5.73
C PRO A 5 3.42 -13.32 -6.29
N VAL A 6 2.22 -12.89 -6.69
CA VAL A 6 1.94 -11.53 -7.12
C VAL A 6 2.21 -10.61 -5.93
N ARG A 7 3.43 -10.05 -5.89
CA ARG A 7 3.92 -9.19 -4.81
C ARG A 7 3.79 -7.75 -5.26
N ALA A 8 3.28 -6.90 -4.36
CA ALA A 8 3.22 -5.47 -4.59
C ALA A 8 4.60 -4.84 -4.30
N GLU A 9 5.59 -5.13 -5.14
CA GLU A 9 6.99 -4.66 -4.96
C GLU A 9 7.12 -3.13 -5.04
N TRP A 10 6.15 -2.46 -5.66
CA TRP A 10 6.03 -1.01 -5.71
C TRP A 10 5.70 -0.37 -4.35
N LEU A 11 5.19 -1.14 -3.38
CA LEU A 11 4.97 -0.71 -2.00
C LEU A 11 6.27 -0.79 -1.20
N SER A 12 7.16 0.19 -1.37
CA SER A 12 8.37 0.31 -0.54
C SER A 12 8.06 0.99 0.79
N THR A 13 8.02 0.21 1.87
CA THR A 13 7.76 0.71 3.24
C THR A 13 8.94 1.43 3.87
N THR A 14 10.15 1.28 3.31
CA THR A 14 11.40 1.78 3.87
C THR A 14 11.50 3.31 3.90
N GLN A 15 10.72 3.99 3.06
CA GLN A 15 10.71 5.45 2.97
C GLN A 15 9.56 6.12 3.75
N LEU A 16 8.63 5.33 4.31
CA LEU A 16 7.48 5.84 5.06
C LEU A 16 7.89 6.21 6.49
N LYS A 17 7.52 7.41 6.94
CA LYS A 17 7.82 7.92 8.29
C LYS A 17 6.71 7.61 9.29
N SER A 18 5.46 7.63 8.83
CA SER A 18 4.28 7.35 9.62
C SER A 18 4.14 5.87 9.92
N THR A 19 3.94 5.53 11.19
CA THR A 19 3.57 4.17 11.62
C THR A 19 2.28 3.71 10.94
N ALA A 20 1.30 4.61 10.76
CA ALA A 20 0.05 4.30 10.08
C ALA A 20 0.26 3.99 8.60
N ALA A 21 1.13 4.75 7.91
CA ALA A 21 1.45 4.49 6.51
C ALA A 21 2.18 3.14 6.35
N ARG A 22 3.11 2.82 7.26
CA ARG A 22 3.80 1.51 7.25
C ARG A 22 2.83 0.35 7.39
N HIS A 23 1.94 0.40 8.38
CA HIS A 23 0.95 -0.66 8.59
C HIS A 23 -0.03 -0.78 7.42
N PHE A 24 -0.45 0.35 6.83
CA PHE A 24 -1.28 0.33 5.63
C PHE A 24 -0.54 -0.31 4.45
N ALA A 25 0.74 0.00 4.26
CA ALA A 25 1.53 -0.59 3.19
C ALA A 25 1.71 -2.11 3.36
N GLU A 26 1.99 -2.58 4.59
CA GLU A 26 2.05 -4.01 4.91
C GLU A 26 0.71 -4.71 4.63
N PHE A 27 -0.41 -4.07 5.00
CA PHE A 27 -1.74 -4.58 4.69
C PHE A 27 -1.96 -4.70 3.18
N CYS A 28 -1.62 -3.66 2.40
CA CYS A 28 -1.76 -3.69 0.96
C CYS A 28 -0.94 -4.82 0.32
N GLN A 29 0.31 -5.03 0.77
CA GLN A 29 1.16 -6.12 0.28
C GLN A 29 0.55 -7.50 0.52
N GLN A 30 -0.03 -7.73 1.71
CA GLN A 30 -0.69 -9.01 2.03
C GLN A 30 -2.00 -9.18 1.27
N ASN A 31 -2.79 -8.11 1.17
CA ASN A 31 -4.11 -8.15 0.55
C ASN A 31 -4.04 -8.26 -0.98
N PHE A 32 -2.99 -7.73 -1.62
CA PHE A 32 -2.81 -7.74 -3.07
C PHE A 32 -2.89 -9.16 -3.66
N ALA A 33 -2.29 -10.16 -3.00
CA ALA A 33 -2.38 -11.54 -3.43
C ALA A 33 -3.82 -12.10 -3.38
N ALA A 34 -4.62 -11.66 -2.40
CA ALA A 34 -6.00 -12.09 -2.25
C ALA A 34 -6.94 -11.43 -3.28
N VAL A 35 -6.73 -10.14 -3.55
CA VAL A 35 -7.58 -9.39 -4.49
C VAL A 35 -7.18 -9.56 -5.94
N SER A 36 -5.91 -9.88 -6.23
CA SER A 36 -5.41 -10.06 -7.61
C SER A 36 -6.03 -11.23 -8.37
N ASN A 37 -6.64 -12.19 -7.65
CA ASN A 37 -7.35 -13.31 -8.26
C ASN A 37 -8.83 -13.02 -8.56
N GLN A 38 -9.32 -11.79 -8.34
CA GLN A 38 -10.71 -11.42 -8.61
C GLN A 38 -10.91 -11.00 -10.08
N ALA A 39 -12.05 -11.37 -10.66
CA ALA A 39 -12.35 -11.19 -12.09
C ALA A 39 -12.33 -9.73 -12.59
N HIS A 40 -12.49 -8.76 -11.70
CA HIS A 40 -12.50 -7.32 -12.02
C HIS A 40 -11.40 -6.56 -11.29
N PHE A 41 -10.36 -7.25 -10.84
CA PHE A 41 -9.23 -6.59 -10.18
C PHE A 41 -8.38 -5.85 -11.21
N ASP A 42 -8.23 -4.54 -10.99
CA ASP A 42 -7.29 -3.72 -11.74
C ASP A 42 -6.08 -3.37 -10.85
N PRO A 43 -4.88 -3.90 -11.14
CA PRO A 43 -3.70 -3.66 -10.32
C PRO A 43 -3.24 -2.20 -10.35
N HIS A 44 -3.50 -1.46 -11.43
CA HIS A 44 -3.12 -0.05 -11.53
C HIS A 44 -4.02 0.83 -10.68
N LEU A 45 -5.35 0.60 -10.69
CA LEU A 45 -6.28 1.32 -9.82
C LEU A 45 -6.01 1.03 -8.35
N TYR A 46 -5.68 -0.22 -8.01
CA TYR A 46 -5.28 -0.59 -6.65
C TYR A 46 -4.01 0.15 -6.22
N GLN A 47 -3.02 0.21 -7.11
CA GLN A 47 -1.77 0.92 -6.86
C GLN A 47 -1.99 2.43 -6.65
N GLU A 48 -2.75 3.07 -7.53
CA GLU A 48 -3.05 4.51 -7.44
C GLU A 48 -3.80 4.84 -6.15
N ALA A 49 -4.82 4.05 -5.80
CA ALA A 49 -5.58 4.25 -4.57
C ALA A 49 -4.70 4.09 -3.31
N ALA A 50 -3.85 3.06 -3.28
CA ALA A 50 -2.94 2.83 -2.16
C ALA A 50 -1.92 3.97 -2.02
N GLN A 51 -1.37 4.46 -3.13
CA GLN A 51 -0.44 5.59 -3.12
C GLN A 51 -1.11 6.84 -2.53
N TRP A 52 -2.34 7.14 -2.93
CA TRP A 52 -3.06 8.31 -2.44
C TRP A 52 -3.32 8.26 -0.93
N VAL A 53 -3.64 7.08 -0.41
CA VAL A 53 -3.81 6.86 1.03
C VAL A 53 -2.48 7.01 1.76
N LEU A 54 -1.39 6.45 1.23
CA LEU A 54 -0.06 6.58 1.83
C LEU A 54 0.39 8.04 1.90
N GLU A 55 0.22 8.80 0.83
CA GLU A 55 0.56 10.23 0.81
C GLU A 55 -0.23 11.01 1.88
N ARG A 56 -1.53 10.72 2.02
CA ARG A 56 -2.38 11.32 3.07
C ARG A 56 -1.92 10.95 4.48
N LEU A 57 -1.56 9.70 4.72
CA LEU A 57 -1.11 9.22 6.03
C LEU A 57 0.25 9.83 6.42
N GLU A 58 1.16 10.01 5.46
CA GLU A 58 2.43 10.70 5.67
C GLU A 58 2.23 12.20 5.96
N GLN A 59 1.34 12.86 5.20
CA GLN A 59 0.97 14.27 5.44
C GLN A 59 0.33 14.47 6.83
N ALA A 60 -0.61 13.60 7.21
CA ALA A 60 -1.27 13.68 8.52
C ALA A 60 -0.29 13.45 9.68
N SER A 61 0.68 12.55 9.51
CA SER A 61 1.72 12.35 10.53
C SER A 61 2.62 13.57 10.72
N SER A 62 2.84 14.35 9.67
CA SER A 62 3.61 15.60 9.74
C SER A 62 2.84 16.73 10.43
N LEU A 63 1.51 16.66 10.47
CA LEU A 63 0.66 17.63 11.17
C LEU A 63 0.54 17.32 12.67
N GLY A 64 0.62 16.05 13.06
CA GLY A 64 0.51 15.61 14.47
C GLY A 64 1.68 16.05 15.35
N GLU A 65 2.82 16.41 14.77
CA GLU A 65 4.04 16.86 15.47
C GLU A 65 4.02 18.36 15.83
N GLN A 66 2.92 19.08 15.55
CA GLN A 66 2.75 20.52 15.87
C GLN A 66 1.82 20.78 17.07
N GLY A 67 1.48 19.75 17.86
CA GLY A 67 0.57 19.84 19.02
C GLY A 67 1.28 19.76 20.36
#